data_AF-A0A0L8MHX5-F1
#
_entry.id   AF-A0A0L8MHX5-F1
#
_cell.length_a   1.000
_cell.length_b   1.000
_cell.length_c   1.000
_cell.angle_alpha   90.00
_cell.angle_beta   90.00
_cell.angle_gamma   90.00
#
_symmetry.space_group_name_H-M   'P 1'
#
loop_
_entity.id
_entity.type
_entity.pdbx_description
1 polymer ?
#
loop_
_entity_poly.entity_id
_entity_poly.type
_entity_poly.pdbx_seq_one_letter_code
_entity_poly.pdbx_strand_id
1 'polypeptide(L)'
;MLKPTRTTLALATGSLVLGLVGAGAAVADDGPTDNQPPREIVVGGSQPGVVYPGERATGRVVSKGPLTVRSRPSTRAQALGHVYPNSRVEISCKKHGDKVDGNSLWYRLAERNSDWNQDAQPKVAYDKERWVAARYVKNLSEVRYCR
;
A
#
# COMPACT_ATOMS: atom_id res chain seq x y z
N MET A 1 -47.08 -10.79 -31.47
CA MET A 1 -48.18 -10.34 -30.59
C MET A 1 -47.85 -10.78 -29.16
N LEU A 2 -47.78 -9.80 -28.24
CA LEU A 2 -47.73 -9.86 -26.75
C LEU A 2 -46.59 -10.67 -26.07
N LYS A 3 -45.92 -10.23 -25.00
CA LYS A 3 -45.63 -8.94 -24.31
C LYS A 3 -44.58 -9.27 -23.20
N PRO A 4 -43.87 -8.30 -22.60
CA PRO A 4 -42.80 -8.51 -21.62
C PRO A 4 -43.32 -8.62 -20.18
N THR A 5 -42.70 -9.45 -19.35
CA THR A 5 -43.05 -9.58 -17.92
C THR A 5 -42.21 -8.61 -17.10
N ARG A 6 -42.82 -7.48 -16.73
CA ARG A 6 -42.37 -6.61 -15.63
C ARG A 6 -43.24 -6.93 -14.42
N THR A 7 -42.63 -7.17 -13.26
CA THR A 7 -43.36 -7.27 -11.99
C THR A 7 -42.84 -6.20 -11.03
N THR A 8 -43.80 -5.45 -10.50
CA THR A 8 -43.72 -4.19 -9.76
C THR A 8 -43.55 -4.37 -8.24
N LEU A 9 -42.90 -3.36 -7.65
CA LEU A 9 -42.99 -2.75 -6.30
C LEU A 9 -43.66 -3.51 -5.13
N ALA A 10 -43.00 -3.43 -3.97
CA ALA A 10 -43.69 -3.24 -2.68
C ALA A 10 -42.94 -2.19 -1.84
N LEU A 11 -43.63 -1.11 -1.47
CA LEU A 11 -43.23 -0.21 -0.39
C LEU A 11 -43.54 -0.89 0.95
N ALA A 12 -42.63 -0.80 1.91
CA ALA A 12 -42.95 -0.98 3.32
C ALA A 12 -42.27 0.15 4.12
N THR A 13 -43.07 1.17 4.44
CA THR A 13 -42.81 2.15 5.49
C THR A 13 -42.92 1.49 6.86
N GLY A 14 -41.98 1.73 7.75
CA GLY A 14 -42.05 1.31 9.15
C GLY A 14 -41.09 2.10 10.04
N SER A 15 -41.61 3.15 10.67
CA SER A 15 -40.99 3.91 11.76
C SER A 15 -41.16 3.20 13.11
N LEU A 16 -40.28 3.41 14.10
CA LEU A 16 -40.54 3.50 15.57
C LEU A 16 -39.18 3.56 16.33
N VAL A 17 -38.64 4.73 16.75
CA VAL A 17 -38.84 5.59 17.96
C VAL A 17 -38.08 5.13 19.24
N LEU A 18 -37.53 6.12 19.97
CA LEU A 18 -36.97 6.18 21.35
C LEU A 18 -35.59 5.54 21.55
N GLY A 19 -34.52 6.23 21.98
CA GLY A 19 -34.39 7.40 22.85
C GLY A 19 -33.82 6.95 24.19
N LEU A 20 -32.57 7.31 24.52
CA LEU A 20 -32.07 7.36 25.90
C LEU A 20 -30.81 8.23 25.98
N VAL A 21 -30.93 9.26 26.80
CA VAL A 21 -29.89 10.20 27.24
C VAL A 21 -28.94 9.47 28.18
N GLY A 22 -27.64 9.64 27.99
CA GLY A 22 -26.61 9.20 28.92
C GLY A 22 -25.52 10.25 29.05
N ALA A 23 -25.63 11.10 30.08
CA ALA A 23 -24.56 12.00 30.50
C ALA A 23 -23.46 11.19 31.19
N GLY A 24 -22.25 11.19 30.63
CA GLY A 24 -21.05 10.73 31.30
C GLY A 24 -20.21 11.94 31.68
N ALA A 25 -20.20 12.28 32.97
CA ALA A 25 -19.38 13.34 33.54
C ALA A 25 -17.88 13.01 33.37
N ALA A 26 -17.10 14.05 33.07
CA ALA A 26 -15.66 13.99 33.10
C ALA A 26 -15.19 13.64 34.53
N VAL A 27 -14.38 12.59 34.65
CA VAL A 27 -13.53 12.41 35.83
C VAL A 27 -12.19 13.07 35.53
N ALA A 28 -11.93 14.20 36.19
CA ALA A 28 -10.58 14.65 36.44
C ALA A 28 -10.21 14.10 37.82
N ASP A 29 -9.25 13.20 37.88
CA ASP A 29 -8.55 12.83 39.11
C ASP A 29 -7.09 13.26 38.95
N ASP A 30 -6.72 14.22 39.78
CA ASP A 30 -5.39 14.83 39.89
C ASP A 30 -4.61 14.07 40.97
N GLY A 31 -3.49 13.45 40.61
CA GLY A 31 -2.56 12.89 41.59
C GLY A 31 -1.24 12.37 40.99
N PRO A 32 -0.07 12.62 41.63
CA PRO A 32 1.15 12.96 40.91
C PRO A 32 2.20 11.85 40.95
N THR A 33 2.89 11.58 39.83
CA THR A 33 4.36 11.37 39.82
C THR A 33 4.89 11.24 38.39
N ASP A 34 5.58 12.32 38.01
CA ASP A 34 6.92 12.35 37.44
C ASP A 34 7.27 11.55 36.17
N ASN A 35 8.00 12.24 35.29
CA ASN A 35 8.64 11.76 34.05
C ASN A 35 7.81 11.60 32.77
N GLN A 36 7.11 12.66 32.34
CA GLN A 36 6.79 12.78 30.91
C GLN A 36 7.25 14.14 30.36
N PRO A 37 8.21 14.18 29.42
CA PRO A 37 8.59 15.42 28.76
C PRO A 37 7.42 16.00 27.94
N PRO A 38 7.45 17.31 27.63
CA PRO A 38 6.28 18.05 27.19
C PRO A 38 5.71 17.51 25.87
N ARG A 39 4.37 17.40 25.80
CA ARG A 39 3.65 17.12 24.56
C ARG A 39 3.61 18.42 23.75
N GLU A 40 4.57 18.57 22.84
CA GLU A 40 4.57 19.68 21.89
C GLU A 40 3.61 19.36 20.75
N ILE A 41 2.51 20.12 20.67
CA ILE A 41 1.58 20.10 19.55
C ILE A 41 2.30 20.75 18.37
N VAL A 42 3.05 19.97 17.59
CA VAL A 42 3.70 20.45 16.37
C VAL A 42 2.70 20.37 15.21
N VAL A 43 2.03 21.49 15.00
CA VAL A 43 1.49 21.88 13.69
C VAL A 43 2.67 22.06 12.73
N GLY A 44 2.76 21.20 11.71
CA GLY A 44 3.60 21.40 10.53
C GLY A 44 5.11 21.28 10.74
N GLY A 45 5.65 20.08 10.56
CA GLY A 45 7.10 19.88 10.44
C GLY A 45 7.40 18.51 9.84
N SER A 46 8.06 18.52 8.68
CA SER A 46 8.64 17.35 8.03
C SER A 46 9.47 16.57 9.05
N GLN A 47 8.91 15.48 9.59
CA GLN A 47 9.66 14.62 10.50
C GLN A 47 10.83 14.02 9.72
N PRO A 48 12.09 14.20 10.16
CA PRO A 48 13.20 13.44 9.63
C PRO A 48 12.93 11.98 10.03
N GLY A 49 12.41 11.22 9.07
CA GLY A 49 12.02 9.84 9.27
C GLY A 49 13.20 9.05 9.82
N VAL A 50 13.06 8.58 11.06
CA VAL A 50 13.87 7.50 11.59
C VAL A 50 13.76 6.32 10.62
N VAL A 51 14.82 6.08 9.85
CA VAL A 51 14.89 4.95 8.93
C VAL A 51 15.09 3.71 9.80
N TYR A 52 14.01 3.02 10.12
CA TYR A 52 14.10 1.73 10.80
C TYR A 52 14.91 0.76 9.92
N PRO A 53 15.96 0.09 10.44
CA PRO A 53 16.65 -0.96 9.71
C PRO A 53 15.70 -2.15 9.53
N GLY A 54 15.00 -2.16 8.40
CA GLY A 54 13.86 -3.03 8.12
C GLY A 54 12.79 -2.35 7.25
N GLU A 55 12.81 -1.02 7.17
CA GLU A 55 11.92 -0.24 6.32
C GLU A 55 12.21 -0.55 4.85
N ARG A 56 11.24 -1.16 4.16
CA ARG A 56 11.33 -1.36 2.71
C ARG A 56 11.25 -0.01 2.03
N ALA A 57 12.09 0.21 1.03
CA ALA A 57 11.94 1.41 0.22
C ALA A 57 10.59 1.39 -0.50
N THR A 58 9.98 2.54 -0.75
CA THR A 58 8.69 2.61 -1.47
C THR A 58 8.83 3.38 -2.76
N GLY A 59 8.04 2.98 -3.75
CA GLY A 59 7.96 3.65 -5.04
C GLY A 59 6.53 3.74 -5.53
N ARG A 60 6.27 4.69 -6.44
CA ARG A 60 4.99 4.84 -7.14
C ARG A 60 5.19 4.51 -8.61
N VAL A 61 4.34 3.65 -9.17
CA VAL A 61 4.38 3.30 -10.59
C VAL A 61 3.90 4.50 -11.41
N VAL A 62 4.70 4.94 -12.37
CA VAL A 62 4.43 6.12 -13.24
C VAL A 62 4.37 5.75 -14.72
N SER A 63 4.27 4.45 -15.05
CA SER A 63 4.04 4.00 -16.43
C SER A 63 2.68 4.46 -16.95
N LYS A 64 2.58 4.66 -18.27
CA LYS A 64 1.30 4.97 -18.94
C LYS A 64 0.32 3.78 -18.95
N GLY A 65 0.84 2.55 -18.89
CA GLY A 65 0.05 1.31 -18.86
C GLY A 65 0.59 0.31 -17.84
N PRO A 66 0.04 -0.91 -17.77
CA PRO A 66 0.50 -1.95 -16.85
C PRO A 66 2.00 -2.21 -16.99
N LEU A 67 2.74 -2.07 -15.89
CA LEU A 67 4.17 -2.33 -15.84
C LEU A 67 4.40 -3.82 -15.59
N THR A 68 5.14 -4.47 -16.47
CA THR A 68 5.43 -5.90 -16.37
C THR A 68 6.39 -6.20 -15.23
N VAL A 69 6.01 -7.15 -14.37
CA VAL A 69 6.87 -7.74 -13.35
C VAL A 69 7.59 -8.93 -13.96
N ARG A 70 8.90 -9.02 -13.76
CA ARG A 70 9.75 -10.04 -14.35
C ARG A 70 10.50 -10.85 -13.30
N SER A 71 10.91 -12.06 -13.67
CA SER A 71 11.65 -12.95 -12.77
C SER A 71 13.10 -12.54 -12.51
N ARG A 72 13.68 -11.69 -13.36
CA ARG A 72 15.07 -11.19 -13.30
C ARG A 72 15.14 -9.78 -13.87
N PRO A 73 16.22 -9.00 -13.61
CA PRO A 73 16.38 -7.64 -14.15
C PRO A 73 16.76 -7.67 -15.66
N SER A 74 15.89 -8.21 -16.49
CA SER A 74 16.07 -8.36 -17.93
C SER A 74 14.75 -8.25 -18.66
N THR A 75 14.73 -7.61 -19.82
CA THR A 75 13.54 -7.50 -20.69
C THR A 75 13.16 -8.82 -21.34
N ARG A 76 14.06 -9.81 -21.33
CA ARG A 76 13.84 -11.17 -21.86
C ARG A 76 13.42 -12.17 -20.78
N ALA A 77 13.48 -11.78 -19.51
CA ALA A 77 13.08 -12.64 -18.40
C ALA A 77 11.56 -12.90 -18.41
N GLN A 78 11.16 -14.08 -17.90
CA GLN A 78 9.76 -14.48 -17.79
C GLN A 78 8.92 -13.40 -17.10
N ALA A 79 7.80 -13.03 -17.71
CA ALA A 79 6.80 -12.16 -17.12
C ALA A 79 6.02 -12.93 -16.03
N LEU A 80 6.00 -12.37 -14.82
CA LEU A 80 5.32 -12.93 -13.66
C LEU A 80 3.96 -12.26 -13.39
N GLY A 81 3.67 -11.16 -14.09
CA GLY A 81 2.42 -10.41 -13.95
C GLY A 81 2.64 -8.92 -14.18
N HIS A 82 1.75 -8.10 -13.62
CA HIS A 82 1.77 -6.65 -13.81
C HIS A 82 1.56 -5.89 -12.50
N VAL A 83 2.12 -4.69 -12.42
CA VAL A 83 1.74 -3.64 -11.47
C VAL A 83 1.12 -2.48 -12.23
N TYR A 84 0.04 -1.91 -11.70
CA TYR A 84 -0.73 -0.92 -12.41
C TYR A 84 -0.19 0.51 -12.19
N PRO A 85 -0.46 1.44 -13.13
CA PRO A 85 -0.15 2.85 -12.94
C PRO A 85 -0.68 3.39 -11.62
N ASN A 86 0.05 4.32 -11.02
CA ASN A 86 -0.25 4.99 -9.75
C ASN A 86 -0.25 4.09 -8.50
N SER A 87 -0.07 2.77 -8.63
CA SER A 87 0.08 1.88 -7.49
C SER A 87 1.38 2.17 -6.73
N ARG A 88 1.32 2.02 -5.40
CA ARG A 88 2.52 1.98 -4.54
C ARG A 88 3.08 0.56 -4.53
N VAL A 89 4.40 0.46 -4.59
CA VAL A 89 5.14 -0.79 -4.51
C VAL A 89 6.23 -0.68 -3.46
N GLU A 90 6.42 -1.77 -2.71
CA GLU A 90 7.56 -1.92 -1.82
C GLU A 90 8.74 -2.50 -2.59
N ILE A 91 9.90 -1.91 -2.35
CA ILE A 91 11.16 -2.15 -3.06
C ILE A 91 12.18 -2.64 -2.04
N SER A 92 12.78 -3.78 -2.34
CA SER A 92 13.84 -4.40 -1.53
C SER A 92 15.17 -3.75 -1.78
N CYS A 93 15.50 -3.64 -3.05
CA CYS A 93 16.78 -3.17 -3.49
C CYS A 93 16.76 -2.91 -4.99
N LYS A 94 17.80 -2.24 -5.49
CA LYS A 94 18.04 -2.01 -6.91
C LYS A 94 19.24 -2.81 -7.43
N LYS A 95 19.16 -3.21 -8.69
CA LYS A 95 20.24 -3.92 -9.40
C LYS A 95 20.33 -3.45 -10.84
N HIS A 96 21.52 -3.54 -11.43
CA HIS A 96 21.72 -3.32 -12.85
C HIS A 96 21.19 -4.49 -13.68
N GLY A 97 20.66 -4.18 -14.86
CA GLY A 97 20.08 -5.14 -15.79
C GLY A 97 19.95 -4.56 -17.19
N ASP A 98 19.08 -5.16 -18.01
CA ASP A 98 18.82 -4.67 -19.37
C ASP A 98 18.33 -3.22 -19.34
N LYS A 99 18.73 -2.42 -20.33
CA LYS A 99 18.30 -1.03 -20.46
C LYS A 99 16.83 -0.96 -20.91
N VAL A 100 16.05 -0.14 -20.22
CA VAL A 100 14.66 0.21 -20.58
C VAL A 100 14.57 1.73 -20.67
N ASP A 101 14.30 2.25 -21.86
CA ASP A 101 14.30 3.67 -22.20
C ASP A 101 15.49 4.44 -21.60
N GLY A 102 16.70 3.92 -21.79
CA GLY A 102 17.95 4.52 -21.31
C GLY A 102 18.31 4.26 -19.85
N ASN A 103 17.44 3.63 -19.05
CA ASN A 103 17.70 3.30 -17.64
C ASN A 103 17.98 1.80 -17.45
N SER A 104 19.12 1.45 -16.87
CA SER A 104 19.53 0.07 -16.60
C SER A 104 19.19 -0.44 -15.19
N LEU A 105 18.55 0.39 -14.36
CA LEU A 105 18.20 0.01 -13.01
C LEU A 105 16.87 -0.75 -13.00
N TRP A 106 16.84 -1.78 -12.18
CA TRP A 106 15.68 -2.59 -11.88
C TRP A 106 15.48 -2.65 -10.38
N TYR A 107 14.22 -2.68 -9.96
CA TYR A 107 13.83 -2.76 -8.56
C TYR A 107 13.29 -4.16 -8.26
N ARG A 108 13.89 -4.82 -7.26
CA ARG A 108 13.33 -6.04 -6.68
C ARG A 108 12.17 -5.63 -5.78
N LEU A 109 10.98 -6.10 -6.08
CA LEU A 109 9.80 -5.90 -5.25
C LEU A 109 9.94 -6.71 -3.96
N ALA A 110 9.33 -6.20 -2.88
CA ALA A 110 9.19 -6.98 -1.67
C ALA A 110 8.36 -8.24 -1.92
N GLU A 111 8.81 -9.36 -1.35
CA GLU A 111 7.91 -10.49 -1.11
C GLU A 111 6.81 -9.96 -0.19
N ARG A 112 5.55 -10.21 -0.54
CA ARG A 112 4.40 -9.76 0.24
C ARG A 112 4.56 -10.37 1.64
N ASN A 113 4.91 -9.56 2.63
CA ASN A 113 4.76 -9.93 4.03
C ASN A 113 3.26 -10.22 4.25
N SER A 114 2.98 -11.35 4.89
CA SER A 114 1.66 -11.95 5.05
C SER A 114 0.66 -11.13 5.90
N ASP A 115 1.01 -9.93 6.34
CA ASP A 115 0.23 -9.18 7.34
C ASP A 115 -0.82 -8.23 6.75
N TRP A 116 -0.99 -8.18 5.44
CA TRP A 116 -2.07 -7.41 4.81
C TRP A 116 -3.23 -8.32 4.38
N ASN A 117 -4.21 -8.39 5.28
CA ASN A 117 -5.57 -8.93 5.11
C ASN A 117 -5.70 -10.47 5.13
N GLN A 118 -6.23 -11.01 6.23
CA GLN A 118 -6.51 -12.44 6.43
C GLN A 118 -7.59 -13.00 5.48
N ASP A 119 -8.30 -12.13 4.77
CA ASP A 119 -9.42 -12.51 3.88
C ASP A 119 -8.99 -12.65 2.42
N ALA A 120 -7.74 -12.29 2.10
CA ALA A 120 -7.17 -12.49 0.78
C ALA A 120 -6.59 -13.91 0.70
N GLN A 121 -7.36 -14.82 0.08
CA GLN A 121 -6.93 -16.10 -0.50
C GLN A 121 -5.40 -16.19 -0.66
N PRO A 122 -4.74 -17.27 -0.20
CA PRO A 122 -3.28 -17.39 -0.16
C PRO A 122 -2.73 -17.22 -1.58
N LYS A 123 -2.37 -15.99 -1.94
CA LYS A 123 -1.66 -15.68 -3.17
C LYS A 123 -0.31 -16.31 -2.98
N VAL A 124 -0.15 -17.49 -3.59
CA VAL A 124 1.07 -18.28 -3.80
C VAL A 124 2.26 -17.42 -3.43
N ALA A 125 2.92 -17.74 -2.31
CA ALA A 125 4.17 -17.10 -1.95
C ALA A 125 5.08 -17.27 -3.17
N TYR A 126 5.27 -16.19 -3.91
CA TYR A 126 6.14 -16.22 -5.06
C TYR A 126 7.55 -16.21 -4.47
N ASP A 127 8.12 -17.39 -4.19
CA ASP A 127 9.54 -17.58 -3.85
C ASP A 127 10.47 -17.13 -5.01
N LYS A 128 9.88 -16.63 -6.09
CA LYS A 128 10.57 -16.12 -7.26
C LYS A 128 10.77 -14.63 -7.08
N GLU A 129 12.01 -14.18 -7.24
CA GLU A 129 12.33 -12.76 -7.28
C GLU A 129 11.45 -12.02 -8.29
N ARG A 130 10.96 -10.84 -7.90
CA ARG A 130 10.06 -10.03 -8.71
C ARG A 130 10.74 -8.71 -9.01
N TRP A 131 10.94 -8.41 -10.28
CA TRP A 131 11.69 -7.26 -10.75
C TRP A 131 10.82 -6.36 -11.63
N VAL A 132 10.96 -5.05 -11.45
CA VAL A 132 10.35 -4.04 -12.33
C VAL A 132 11.39 -3.04 -12.80
N ALA A 133 11.23 -2.51 -14.02
CA ALA A 133 12.14 -1.50 -14.55
C ALA A 133 12.03 -0.19 -13.76
N ALA A 134 13.13 0.31 -13.19
CA ALA A 134 13.16 1.53 -12.40
C ALA A 134 12.75 2.76 -13.21
N ARG A 135 12.88 2.68 -14.54
CA ARG A 135 12.44 3.73 -15.47
C ARG A 135 11.03 4.24 -15.21
N TYR A 136 10.13 3.35 -14.80
CA TYR A 136 8.71 3.62 -14.64
C TYR A 136 8.25 3.59 -13.18
N VAL A 137 9.17 3.73 -12.23
CA VAL A 137 8.87 3.81 -10.80
C VAL A 137 9.52 5.05 -10.22
N LYS A 138 8.70 5.97 -9.70
CA LYS A 138 9.16 7.13 -8.95
C LYS A 138 9.46 6.71 -7.51
N ASN A 139 10.71 6.87 -7.08
CA ASN A 139 11.11 6.58 -5.71
C ASN A 139 10.47 7.57 -4.75
N LEU A 140 9.95 7.06 -3.64
CA LEU A 140 9.41 7.85 -2.53
C LEU A 140 10.35 7.83 -1.32
N SER A 141 11.23 6.83 -1.25
CA SER A 141 12.35 6.75 -0.32
C SER A 141 13.62 6.23 -1.02
N GLU A 142 14.77 6.33 -0.36
CA GLU A 142 16.04 5.89 -0.92
C GLU A 142 16.05 4.36 -1.13
N VAL A 143 16.34 3.92 -2.36
CA VAL A 143 16.50 2.51 -2.68
C VAL A 143 17.98 2.14 -2.65
N ARG A 144 18.35 1.25 -1.74
CA ARG A 144 19.71 0.67 -1.63
C ARG A 144 19.96 -0.36 -2.73
N TYR A 145 21.23 -0.58 -3.10
CA TYR A 145 21.60 -1.68 -3.99
C TYR A 145 21.41 -3.03 -3.30
N CYS A 146 21.13 -4.08 -4.09
CA CYS A 146 21.07 -5.44 -3.56
C CYS A 146 22.47 -5.84 -3.07
N ARG A 147 22.52 -6.47 -1.89
CA ARG A 147 23.75 -7.10 -1.36
C ARG A 147 23.98 -8.45 -2.01
#